data_AF-A0A957PBA0-F1
#
_entry.id   AF-A0A957PBA0-F1
#
_cell.length_a   1.000
_cell.length_b   1.000
_cell.length_c   1.000
_cell.angle_alpha   90.00
_cell.angle_beta   90.00
_cell.angle_gamma   90.00
#
_symmetry.space_group_name_H-M   'P 1'
#
loop_
_entity.id
_entity.type
_entity.pdbx_description
1 polymer ?
#
loop_
_entity_poly.entity_id
_entity_poly.type
_entity_poly.pdbx_seq_one_letter_code
_entity_poly.pdbx_strand_id
1 'polypeptide(L)'
;MARKRRSNEISAALTGTEPSHSWKNQFSESVPAVQPAANEQRSKTDGYKRKTYLMTEDLIGRIEEQAQTHSVGVNEMARYCFDLALSLMESGQHKPEVQEVTIKKRTLGT
;
A
#
# COMPACT_ATOMS: atom_id res chain seq x y z
N MET A 1 52.49 -27.33 13.09
CA MET A 1 51.64 -27.93 14.14
C MET A 1 51.10 -26.80 15.02
N ALA A 2 49.83 -26.44 14.88
CA ALA A 2 48.73 -26.89 15.74
C ALA A 2 48.36 -25.82 16.79
N ARG A 3 47.16 -25.24 16.68
CA ARG A 3 46.29 -24.88 17.83
C ARG A 3 44.88 -24.51 17.37
N LYS A 4 44.21 -25.56 16.88
CA LYS A 4 42.75 -25.73 16.95
C LYS A 4 42.41 -25.94 18.43
N ARG A 5 41.96 -24.91 19.16
CA ARG A 5 41.50 -25.03 20.58
C ARG A 5 40.90 -23.71 21.14
N ARG A 6 39.98 -23.08 20.43
CA ARG A 6 39.08 -22.03 20.98
C ARG A 6 37.62 -22.49 21.06
N SER A 7 37.39 -23.80 21.08
CA SER A 7 36.05 -24.42 21.25
C SER A 7 35.64 -24.64 22.71
N ASN A 8 36.45 -24.22 23.69
CA ASN A 8 36.27 -24.63 25.10
C ASN A 8 35.80 -23.53 26.07
N GLU A 9 35.38 -22.36 25.60
CA GLU A 9 34.77 -21.35 26.48
C GLU A 9 33.27 -21.61 26.75
N ILE A 10 32.71 -22.67 26.15
CA ILE A 10 31.35 -23.17 26.42
C ILE A 10 31.22 -23.74 27.85
N SER A 11 32.34 -23.98 28.55
CA SER A 11 32.34 -24.56 29.90
C SER A 11 32.04 -23.57 31.04
N ALA A 12 31.75 -22.30 30.76
CA ALA A 12 31.37 -21.30 31.78
C ALA A 12 29.85 -21.21 32.04
N ALA A 13 29.08 -22.24 31.65
CA ALA A 13 27.66 -22.40 32.00
C ALA A 13 27.43 -22.97 33.42
N LEU A 14 28.27 -22.64 34.42
CA LEU A 14 28.26 -23.40 35.68
C LEU A 14 28.43 -22.61 36.98
N THR A 15 28.11 -21.31 37.00
CA THR A 15 27.91 -20.61 38.29
C THR A 15 26.82 -19.55 38.21
N GLY A 16 25.57 -20.01 38.29
CA GLY A 16 24.62 -19.41 39.23
C GLY A 16 23.60 -18.40 38.69
N THR A 17 22.35 -18.86 38.76
CA THR A 17 21.11 -18.08 39.06
C THR A 17 20.37 -17.45 37.88
N GLU A 18 19.32 -18.15 37.41
CA GLU A 18 18.19 -17.53 36.72
C GLU A 18 17.32 -16.72 37.70
N PRO A 19 16.54 -15.73 37.21
CA PRO A 19 15.15 -16.09 36.93
C PRO A 19 14.61 -15.54 35.60
N SER A 20 13.81 -16.40 34.97
CA SER A 20 12.82 -16.15 33.92
C SER A 20 12.21 -14.73 33.95
N HIS A 21 12.23 -14.03 32.81
CA HIS A 21 11.37 -12.87 32.57
C HIS A 21 10.35 -13.18 31.47
N SER A 22 9.21 -13.68 31.93
CA SER A 22 7.94 -13.85 31.24
C SER A 22 7.26 -12.50 30.98
N TRP A 23 7.75 -11.73 30.00
CA TRP A 23 7.00 -10.56 29.49
C TRP A 23 6.20 -10.87 28.22
N LYS A 24 6.26 -12.12 27.73
CA LYS A 24 5.25 -12.67 26.81
C LYS A 24 4.00 -12.98 27.63
N ASN A 25 2.87 -12.37 27.26
CA ASN A 25 1.48 -12.65 27.68
C ASN A 25 0.84 -11.60 28.61
N GLN A 26 0.63 -10.37 28.13
CA GLN A 26 -0.33 -9.48 28.82
C GLN A 26 -1.17 -8.53 27.94
N PHE A 27 -1.30 -8.82 26.65
CA PHE A 27 -2.30 -8.15 25.81
C PHE A 27 -3.08 -9.18 25.00
N SER A 28 -3.91 -9.95 25.71
CA SER A 28 -5.03 -10.70 25.13
C SER A 28 -6.32 -10.04 25.57
N GLU A 29 -6.68 -8.95 24.90
CA GLU A 29 -8.04 -8.43 24.94
C GLU A 29 -8.60 -8.49 23.52
N SER A 30 -9.60 -9.35 23.38
CA SER A 30 -10.27 -9.72 22.15
C SER A 30 -11.02 -8.54 21.55
N VAL A 31 -10.47 -7.95 20.49
CA VAL A 31 -11.22 -7.07 19.58
C VAL A 31 -11.74 -7.95 18.45
N PRO A 32 -13.05 -7.94 18.12
CA PRO A 32 -13.56 -8.69 16.99
C PRO A 32 -12.92 -8.12 15.71
N ALA A 33 -12.13 -8.95 15.04
CA ALA A 33 -11.57 -8.63 13.74
C ALA A 33 -12.73 -8.45 12.75
N VAL A 34 -13.07 -7.20 12.47
CA VAL A 34 -13.89 -6.85 11.30
C VAL A 34 -13.09 -7.34 10.10
N GLN A 35 -13.55 -8.41 9.47
CA GLN A 35 -12.98 -8.90 8.21
C GLN A 35 -13.14 -7.77 7.19
N PRO A 36 -12.05 -7.20 6.64
CA PRO A 36 -12.21 -6.40 5.44
C PRO A 36 -12.71 -7.35 4.36
N ALA A 37 -13.84 -7.01 3.74
CA ALA A 37 -14.39 -7.72 2.61
C ALA A 37 -13.26 -8.04 1.62
N ALA A 38 -13.28 -9.27 1.10
CA ALA A 38 -12.32 -9.75 0.11
C ALA A 38 -12.17 -8.73 -1.02
N ASN A 39 -11.09 -7.95 -0.95
CA ASN A 39 -10.59 -7.23 -2.12
C ASN A 39 -9.98 -8.33 -2.98
N GLU A 40 -10.82 -8.89 -3.88
CA GLU A 40 -10.36 -9.80 -4.91
C GLU A 40 -9.06 -9.25 -5.46
N GLN A 41 -8.01 -10.04 -5.31
CA GLN A 41 -6.65 -9.72 -5.67
C GLN A 41 -6.66 -9.29 -7.14
N ARG A 42 -6.78 -7.98 -7.41
CA ARG A 42 -6.55 -7.40 -8.74
C ARG A 42 -5.20 -7.95 -9.14
N SER A 43 -5.20 -8.89 -10.09
CA SER A 43 -4.01 -9.60 -10.51
C SER A 43 -2.90 -8.57 -10.66
N LYS A 44 -1.89 -8.66 -9.79
CA LYS A 44 -0.69 -7.83 -9.84
C LYS A 44 0.06 -8.23 -11.11
N THR A 45 -0.42 -7.79 -12.26
CA THR A 45 0.40 -7.69 -13.45
C THR A 45 1.42 -6.62 -13.15
N ASP A 46 2.65 -7.04 -12.92
CA ASP A 46 3.79 -6.30 -12.34
C ASP A 46 4.34 -5.16 -13.24
N GLY A 47 3.53 -4.62 -14.16
CA GLY A 47 3.96 -3.64 -15.15
C GLY A 47 2.95 -2.53 -15.39
N TYR A 48 3.46 -1.30 -15.49
CA TYR A 48 2.66 -0.15 -15.91
C TYR A 48 2.26 -0.27 -17.38
N LYS A 49 0.99 0.05 -17.67
CA LYS A 49 0.46 0.15 -19.04
C LYS A 49 0.32 1.61 -19.43
N ARG A 50 0.56 1.93 -20.72
CA ARG A 50 0.34 3.28 -21.25
C ARG A 50 -1.15 3.52 -21.47
N LYS A 51 -1.61 4.68 -21.02
CA LYS A 51 -2.95 5.20 -21.30
C LYS A 51 -2.83 6.71 -21.52
N THR A 52 -3.50 7.20 -22.55
CA THR A 52 -3.58 8.63 -22.84
C THR A 52 -4.94 9.14 -22.40
N TYR A 53 -4.95 10.25 -21.66
CA TYR A 53 -6.15 10.93 -21.18
C TYR A 53 -6.19 12.32 -21.80
N LEU A 54 -7.40 12.84 -22.01
CA LEU A 54 -7.61 14.24 -22.34
C LEU A 54 -7.68 15.01 -21.02
N MET A 55 -6.84 16.04 -20.88
CA MET A 55 -6.76 16.88 -19.68
C MET A 55 -6.77 18.35 -20.10
N THR A 56 -7.28 19.22 -19.23
CA THR A 56 -7.15 20.67 -19.41
C THR A 56 -5.73 21.12 -19.06
N GLU A 57 -5.30 22.26 -19.61
CA GLU A 57 -3.99 22.85 -19.28
C GLU A 57 -3.85 23.15 -17.78
N ASP A 58 -4.94 23.63 -17.15
CA ASP A 58 -4.99 23.86 -15.69
C ASP A 58 -4.71 22.58 -14.90
N LEU A 59 -5.33 21.46 -15.26
CA LEU A 59 -5.13 20.20 -14.56
C LEU A 59 -3.70 19.69 -14.73
N ILE A 60 -3.13 19.83 -15.93
CA ILE A 60 -1.74 19.47 -16.21
C ILE A 60 -0.80 20.31 -15.34
N GLY A 61 -0.96 21.63 -15.34
CA GLY A 61 -0.12 22.54 -14.55
C GLY A 61 -0.18 22.26 -13.05
N ARG A 62 -1.37 21.97 -12.51
CA ARG A 62 -1.53 21.59 -11.09
C ARG A 62 -0.81 20.29 -10.75
N ILE A 63 -0.86 19.28 -11.62
CA ILE A 63 -0.13 18.03 -11.40
C ILE A 63 1.39 18.27 -11.43
N GLU A 64 1.88 19.10 -12.37
CA GLU A 64 3.29 19.44 -12.48
C GLU A 64 3.80 20.21 -11.24
N GLU A 65 3.04 21.19 -10.76
CA GLU A 65 3.37 21.95 -9.55
C GLU A 65 3.45 21.05 -8.31
N GLN A 66 2.49 20.13 -8.14
CA GLN A 66 2.52 19.16 -7.05
C GLN A 66 3.71 18.21 -7.19
N ALA A 67 3.99 17.73 -8.40
CA ALA A 67 5.14 16.86 -8.66
C ALA A 67 6.46 17.54 -8.30
N GLN A 68 6.62 18.82 -8.64
CA GLN A 68 7.77 19.63 -8.27
C GLN A 68 7.85 19.83 -6.74
N THR A 69 6.73 20.20 -6.11
CA THR A 69 6.66 20.43 -4.65
C THR A 69 7.09 19.20 -3.85
N HIS A 70 6.69 18.00 -4.31
CA HIS A 70 7.00 16.74 -3.66
C HIS A 70 8.24 16.03 -4.22
N SER A 71 8.96 16.63 -5.17
CA SER A 71 10.16 16.08 -5.81
C SER A 71 9.96 14.68 -6.40
N VAL A 72 8.84 14.46 -7.08
CA VAL A 72 8.51 13.21 -7.77
C VAL A 72 8.28 13.45 -9.27
N GLY A 73 8.29 12.38 -10.07
CA GLY A 73 7.97 12.49 -11.50
C GLY A 73 6.48 12.81 -11.73
N VAL A 74 6.17 13.57 -12.77
CA VAL A 74 4.78 13.96 -13.14
C VAL A 74 3.87 12.74 -13.29
N ASN A 75 4.36 11.68 -13.93
CA ASN A 75 3.60 10.43 -14.08
C ASN A 75 3.33 9.73 -12.74
N GLU A 76 4.24 9.85 -11.77
CA GLU A 76 4.05 9.29 -10.44
C GLU A 76 3.01 10.09 -9.66
N MET A 77 3.10 11.42 -9.71
CA MET A 77 2.11 12.30 -9.11
C MET A 77 0.71 12.05 -9.70
N ALA A 78 0.61 11.89 -11.02
CA ALA A 78 -0.66 11.56 -11.66
C ALA A 78 -1.24 10.21 -11.17
N ARG A 79 -0.40 9.17 -11.05
CA ARG A 79 -0.82 7.86 -10.51
C ARG A 79 -1.30 7.99 -9.07
N TYR A 80 -0.55 8.70 -8.23
CA TYR A 80 -0.92 8.97 -6.85
C TYR A 80 -2.29 9.67 -6.76
N CYS A 81 -2.52 10.72 -7.55
CA CYS A 81 -3.80 11.41 -7.57
C CYS A 81 -4.96 10.49 -7.99
N PHE A 82 -4.76 9.62 -8.98
CA PHE A 82 -5.78 8.64 -9.37
C PHE A 82 -6.06 7.61 -8.28
N ASP A 83 -5.02 7.06 -7.67
CA ASP A 83 -5.15 6.06 -6.61
C ASP A 83 -5.83 6.64 -5.37
N LEU A 84 -5.47 7.87 -4.99
CA LEU A 84 -6.11 8.59 -3.90
C LEU A 84 -7.58 8.87 -4.19
N ALA A 85 -7.91 9.39 -5.37
CA ALA A 85 -9.29 9.67 -5.75
C ALA A 85 -10.16 8.41 -5.72
N LEU A 86 -9.64 7.29 -6.26
CA LEU A 86 -10.33 6.00 -6.22
C LEU A 86 -10.51 5.51 -4.78
N SER A 87 -9.47 5.61 -3.95
CA SER A 87 -9.54 5.22 -2.54
C SER A 87 -10.59 6.02 -1.77
N LEU A 88 -10.67 7.33 -2.00
CA LEU A 88 -11.70 8.20 -1.39
C LEU A 88 -13.12 7.84 -1.85
N MET A 89 -13.28 7.42 -3.11
CA MET A 89 -14.57 6.95 -3.63
C MET A 89 -14.95 5.60 -3.04
N GLU A 90 -14.01 4.66 -2.97
CA GLU A 90 -14.20 3.32 -2.40
C GLU A 90 -14.51 3.40 -0.90
N SER A 91 -13.91 4.34 -0.17
CA SER A 91 -14.21 4.60 1.23
C SER A 91 -15.49 5.41 1.45
N GLY A 92 -16.16 5.86 0.39
CA GLY A 92 -17.37 6.70 0.46
C GLY A 92 -17.15 8.15 0.92
N GLN A 93 -15.89 8.59 1.04
CA GLN A 93 -15.53 9.97 1.43
C GLN A 93 -15.71 10.96 0.29
N HIS A 94 -15.68 10.47 -0.95
CA HIS A 94 -15.94 11.26 -2.14
C HIS A 94 -16.98 10.56 -3.02
N LYS A 95 -17.90 11.32 -3.60
CA LYS A 95 -18.80 10.84 -4.65
C LYS A 95 -18.60 11.73 -5.86
N PRO A 96 -18.42 11.16 -7.05
CA PRO A 96 -18.27 11.95 -8.25
C PRO A 96 -19.57 12.71 -8.49
N GLU A 97 -19.47 14.02 -8.71
CA GLU A 97 -20.58 14.81 -9.25
C GLU A 97 -20.71 14.47 -10.73
N VAL A 98 -21.29 13.31 -11.02
CA VAL A 98 -21.59 12.92 -12.39
C VAL A 98 -22.75 13.79 -12.84
N GLN A 99 -22.48 14.77 -13.70
CA GLN A 99 -23.52 15.20 -14.64
C GLN A 99 -23.89 13.94 -15.41
N GLU A 100 -25.16 13.50 -15.31
CA GLU A 100 -25.65 12.31 -16.01
C GLU A 100 -25.44 12.48 -17.53
N VAL A 101 -24.26 12.13 -18.01
CA VAL A 101 -24.03 11.93 -19.43
C VAL A 101 -24.77 10.65 -19.72
N THR A 102 -26.01 10.79 -20.22
CA THR A 102 -26.82 9.66 -20.68
C THR A 102 -26.00 8.93 -21.75
N ILE A 103 -25.26 7.90 -21.35
CA ILE A 103 -24.57 7.01 -22.28
C ILE A 103 -25.69 6.21 -22.95
N LYS A 104 -26.25 6.72 -24.04
CA LYS A 104 -27.12 5.93 -24.92
C LYS A 104 -26.27 4.77 -25.42
N LYS A 105 -26.45 3.60 -24.83
CA LYS A 105 -25.91 2.34 -25.38
C LYS A 105 -26.47 2.22 -26.80
N ARG A 106 -25.66 2.53 -27.82
CA ARG A 106 -25.99 2.18 -29.20
C ARG A 106 -25.88 0.66 -29.29
N THR A 107 -27.00 -0.03 -29.20
CA THR A 107 -27.08 -1.39 -29.71
C THR A 107 -26.88 -1.33 -31.21
N LEU A 108 -25.83 -1.97 -31.73
CA LEU A 108 -25.76 -2.31 -33.14
C LEU A 108 -26.96 -3.22 -33.42
N GLY A 109 -27.76 -2.87 -34.42
CA GLY A 109 -29.00 -3.56 -34.77
C GLY A 109 -28.79 -5.06 -34.96
N THR A 110 -29.84 -5.80 -34.58
CA THR A 110 -30.04 -7.23 -34.83
C THR A 110 -29.94 -7.59 -36.30
#